data_AF-A0A3B0SKQ0-F1
#
_entry.id   AF-A0A3B0SKQ0-F1
#
_cell.length_a   1.000
_cell.length_b   1.000
_cell.length_c   1.000
_cell.angle_alpha   90.00
_cell.angle_beta   90.00
_cell.angle_gamma   90.00
#
_symmetry.space_group_name_H-M   'P 1'
#
loop_
_entity.id
_entity.type
_entity.pdbx_description
1 polymer ?
#
loop_
_entity_poly.entity_id
_entity_poly.type
_entity_poly.pdbx_seq_one_letter_code
_entity_poly.pdbx_strand_id
1 'polypeptide(L)'
;MDKPHSQAADLVNKAGADYLPGLLGLKVTDFGDGWVEAEVEIRKALMAPNDFLHAGAVVTLADSACGYGCVRALPEGAAGFTTIELKTNFVGTARDGAITCRAEAHHLG
;
A
#
# COMPACT_ATOMS: atom_id res chain seq x y z
N MET A 1 -8.53 -23.21 -1.01
CA MET A 1 -7.27 -23.75 -0.44
C MET A 1 -6.39 -22.54 -0.21
N ASP A 2 -6.29 -22.08 1.04
CA ASP A 2 -5.57 -20.85 1.39
C ASP A 2 -4.13 -20.96 0.89
N LYS A 3 -3.73 -20.05 0.02
CA LYS A 3 -2.31 -19.86 -0.25
C LYS A 3 -1.72 -19.26 1.03
N PRO A 4 -0.55 -19.74 1.52
CA PRO A 4 0.12 -19.08 2.62
C PRO A 4 0.32 -17.61 2.27
N HIS A 5 0.06 -16.70 3.21
CA HIS A 5 -0.01 -15.26 2.96
C HIS A 5 1.23 -14.72 2.21
N SER A 6 2.40 -15.32 2.45
CA SER A 6 3.66 -14.98 1.77
C SER A 6 3.63 -15.17 0.24
N GLN A 7 3.11 -16.29 -0.27
CA GLN A 7 3.03 -16.52 -1.73
C GLN A 7 2.05 -15.58 -2.42
N ALA A 8 1.02 -15.18 -1.70
CA ALA A 8 0.00 -14.30 -2.22
C ALA A 8 0.51 -12.84 -2.22
N ALA A 9 1.33 -12.45 -1.22
CA ALA A 9 2.02 -11.17 -1.19
C ALA A 9 2.97 -11.00 -2.37
N ASP A 10 3.70 -12.06 -2.73
CA ASP A 10 4.59 -12.06 -3.90
C ASP A 10 3.84 -11.77 -5.22
N LEU A 11 2.62 -12.29 -5.37
CA LEU A 11 1.80 -12.03 -6.55
C LEU A 11 1.36 -10.57 -6.64
N VAL A 12 0.95 -9.97 -5.51
CA VAL A 12 0.58 -8.55 -5.45
C VAL A 12 1.78 -7.66 -5.76
N ASN A 13 2.93 -7.97 -5.14
CA ASN A 13 4.18 -7.26 -5.38
C ASN A 13 4.60 -7.34 -6.86
N LYS A 14 4.49 -8.52 -7.47
CA LYS A 14 4.79 -8.72 -8.90
C LYS A 14 3.83 -7.93 -9.79
N ALA A 15 2.55 -7.88 -9.45
CA ALA A 15 1.55 -7.13 -10.23
C ALA A 15 1.79 -5.61 -10.17
N GLY A 16 2.32 -5.09 -9.05
CA GLY A 16 2.62 -3.66 -8.87
C GLY A 16 4.02 -3.22 -9.32
N ALA A 17 4.90 -4.15 -9.71
CA ALA A 17 6.34 -3.92 -9.87
C ALA A 17 6.69 -2.85 -10.92
N ASP A 18 5.97 -2.83 -12.05
CA ASP A 18 6.22 -1.88 -13.14
C ASP A 18 5.34 -0.61 -13.05
N TYR A 19 4.61 -0.44 -11.94
CA TYR A 19 3.69 0.66 -11.72
C TYR A 19 4.14 1.56 -10.55
N LEU A 20 3.32 2.54 -10.17
CA LEU A 20 3.63 3.49 -9.10
C LEU A 20 4.09 2.82 -7.78
N PRO A 21 3.46 1.74 -7.28
CA PRO A 21 3.93 1.06 -6.07
C PRO A 21 5.36 0.53 -6.21
N GLY A 22 5.68 -0.12 -7.32
CA GLY A 22 7.04 -0.59 -7.62
C GLY A 22 8.04 0.55 -7.80
N LEU A 23 7.65 1.65 -8.42
CA LEU A 23 8.49 2.86 -8.54
C LEU A 23 8.87 3.43 -7.17
N LEU A 24 7.96 3.38 -6.19
CA LEU A 24 8.25 3.80 -4.82
C LEU A 24 9.11 2.79 -4.07
N GLY A 25 9.06 1.51 -4.45
CA GLY A 25 9.68 0.40 -3.73
C GLY A 25 8.76 -0.18 -2.65
N LEU A 26 7.44 -0.02 -2.81
CA LEU A 26 6.43 -0.57 -1.93
C LEU A 26 6.46 -2.10 -1.97
N LYS A 27 6.43 -2.71 -0.79
CA LYS A 27 6.31 -4.17 -0.63
C LYS A 27 5.15 -4.48 0.29
N VAL A 28 4.21 -5.28 -0.19
CA VAL A 28 3.23 -5.96 0.66
C VAL A 28 3.98 -7.04 1.44
N THR A 29 3.90 -6.99 2.76
CA THR A 29 4.63 -7.88 3.68
C THR A 29 3.75 -9.01 4.19
N ASP A 30 2.46 -8.74 4.39
CA ASP A 30 1.46 -9.71 4.81
C ASP A 30 0.06 -9.20 4.42
N PHE A 31 -0.93 -10.08 4.37
CA PHE A 31 -2.33 -9.71 4.22
C PHE A 31 -3.28 -10.83 4.62
N GLY A 32 -4.54 -10.48 4.88
CA GLY A 32 -5.59 -11.44 5.18
C GLY A 32 -6.97 -10.89 4.86
N ASP A 33 -7.99 -11.50 5.46
CA ASP A 33 -9.38 -11.09 5.27
C ASP A 33 -9.61 -9.71 5.88
N GLY A 34 -9.83 -8.71 5.03
CA GLY A 34 -10.09 -7.34 5.43
C GLY A 34 -8.87 -6.54 5.89
N TRP A 35 -7.63 -6.99 5.63
CA TRP A 35 -6.44 -6.20 5.98
C TRP A 35 -5.23 -6.48 5.09
N VAL A 36 -4.34 -5.49 5.00
CA VAL A 36 -3.07 -5.55 4.25
C VAL A 36 -1.97 -4.87 5.07
N GLU A 37 -0.78 -5.45 5.07
CA GLU A 37 0.44 -4.82 5.57
C GLU A 37 1.42 -4.54 4.43
N ALA A 38 2.00 -3.36 4.43
CA ALA A 38 3.00 -2.97 3.44
C ALA A 38 4.04 -2.01 4.02
N GLU A 39 5.19 -1.94 3.37
CA GLU A 39 6.29 -1.06 3.75
C GLU A 39 6.93 -0.37 2.55
N VAL A 40 7.60 0.75 2.81
CA VAL A 40 8.48 1.44 1.87
C VAL A 40 9.75 1.87 2.60
N GLU A 41 10.90 1.48 2.05
CA GLU A 41 12.21 1.94 2.53
C GLU A 41 12.44 3.41 2.15
N ILE A 42 12.88 4.21 3.11
CA ILE A 42 13.15 5.63 2.91
C ILE A 42 14.47 5.81 2.17
N ARG A 43 14.40 6.49 1.03
CA ARG A 43 15.55 6.88 0.21
C ARG A 43 15.35 8.29 -0.32
N LYS A 44 16.44 8.93 -0.76
CA LYS A 44 16.45 10.32 -1.24
C LYS A 44 15.34 10.65 -2.25
N ALA A 45 15.01 9.71 -3.14
CA ALA A 45 13.96 9.89 -4.16
C ALA A 45 12.54 10.06 -3.59
N LEU A 46 12.31 9.66 -2.32
CA LEU A 46 11.04 9.80 -1.62
C LEU A 46 11.00 11.03 -0.69
N MET A 47 12.12 11.73 -0.58
CA MET A 47 12.24 12.91 0.28
C MET A 47 11.77 14.16 -0.47
N ALA A 48 11.19 15.10 0.27
CA ALA A 48 10.96 16.45 -0.19
C ALA A 48 12.27 17.27 -0.12
N PRO A 49 12.39 18.40 -0.85
CA PRO A 49 13.60 19.24 -0.86
C PRO A 49 14.00 19.84 0.49
N ASN A 50 13.14 19.74 1.50
CA ASN A 50 13.37 20.23 2.87
C ASN A 50 13.85 19.11 3.82
N ASP A 51 14.33 17.99 3.28
CA ASP A 51 14.85 16.83 4.02
C ASP A 51 13.82 16.13 4.94
N PHE A 52 12.53 16.31 4.67
CA PHE A 52 11.46 15.51 5.24
C PHE A 52 10.91 14.52 4.22
N LEU A 53 10.31 13.42 4.69
CA LEU A 53 9.64 12.49 3.80
C LEU A 53 8.52 13.21 3.04
N HIS A 54 8.47 13.03 1.72
CA HIS A 54 7.43 13.63 0.91
C HIS A 54 6.07 13.04 1.30
N ALA A 55 5.10 13.91 1.63
CA ALA A 55 3.75 13.49 2.01
C ALA A 55 3.10 12.53 1.00
N GLY A 56 3.38 12.73 -0.29
CA GLY A 56 2.95 11.82 -1.36
C GLY A 56 3.43 10.39 -1.20
N ALA A 57 4.62 10.13 -0.63
CA ALA A 57 5.10 8.77 -0.40
C ALA A 57 4.23 8.05 0.65
N VAL A 58 3.87 8.75 1.73
CA VAL A 58 2.97 8.23 2.77
C VAL A 58 1.58 7.98 2.21
N VAL A 59 1.05 8.93 1.43
CA VAL A 59 -0.27 8.82 0.79
C VAL A 59 -0.32 7.65 -0.18
N THR A 60 0.69 7.50 -1.04
CA THR A 60 0.74 6.40 -2.01
C THR A 60 0.87 5.05 -1.32
N LEU A 61 1.63 4.94 -0.22
CA LEU A 61 1.67 3.71 0.58
C LEU A 61 0.29 3.36 1.12
N ALA A 62 -0.39 4.32 1.75
CA ALA A 62 -1.71 4.09 2.33
C ALA A 62 -2.78 3.74 1.26
N ASP A 63 -2.83 4.52 0.16
CA ASP A 63 -3.78 4.29 -0.93
C ASP A 63 -3.57 2.93 -1.61
N SER A 64 -2.31 2.56 -1.88
CA SER A 64 -1.99 1.27 -2.51
C SER A 64 -2.36 0.10 -1.61
N ALA A 65 -2.05 0.17 -0.30
CA ALA A 65 -2.40 -0.88 0.65
C ALA A 65 -3.92 -1.08 0.75
N CYS A 66 -4.69 0.01 0.85
CA CYS A 66 -6.15 -0.04 0.79
C CYS A 66 -6.65 -0.62 -0.53
N GLY A 67 -6.09 -0.19 -1.66
CA GLY A 67 -6.46 -0.67 -2.99
C GLY A 67 -6.26 -2.16 -3.17
N TYR A 68 -5.13 -2.71 -2.71
CA TYR A 68 -4.89 -4.15 -2.72
C TYR A 68 -5.89 -4.92 -1.83
N GLY A 69 -6.29 -4.33 -0.70
CA GLY A 69 -7.37 -4.86 0.13
C GLY A 69 -8.72 -4.90 -0.61
N CYS A 70 -9.07 -3.81 -1.31
CA CYS A 70 -10.29 -3.72 -2.12
C CYS A 70 -10.35 -4.78 -3.21
N VAL A 71 -9.24 -5.01 -3.94
CA VAL A 71 -9.19 -6.02 -5.02
C VAL A 71 -9.59 -7.41 -4.51
N ARG A 72 -9.20 -7.76 -3.27
CA ARG A 72 -9.53 -9.06 -2.68
C ARG A 72 -10.99 -9.18 -2.25
N ALA A 73 -11.64 -8.06 -1.95
CA ALA A 73 -13.04 -7.98 -1.55
C ALA A 73 -13.99 -7.73 -2.73
N LEU A 74 -13.48 -7.68 -3.97
CA LEU A 74 -14.31 -7.46 -5.15
C LEU A 74 -15.33 -8.60 -5.32
N PRO A 75 -16.61 -8.29 -5.64
CA PRO A 75 -17.59 -9.31 -5.95
C PRO A 75 -17.27 -10.02 -7.27
N GLU A 76 -17.82 -11.21 -7.45
CA GLU A 76 -17.66 -11.97 -8.69
C GLU A 76 -18.13 -11.15 -9.91
N GLY A 77 -17.31 -11.12 -10.96
CA GLY A 77 -17.59 -10.38 -12.19
C GLY A 77 -17.18 -8.90 -12.15
N ALA A 78 -16.70 -8.37 -11.02
CA ALA A 78 -16.14 -7.02 -10.99
C ALA A 78 -14.82 -6.92 -11.78
N ALA A 79 -14.64 -5.81 -12.50
CA ALA A 79 -13.48 -5.57 -13.36
C ALA A 79 -12.31 -4.88 -12.63
N GLY A 80 -12.56 -4.27 -11.47
CA GLY A 80 -11.55 -3.55 -10.70
C GLY A 80 -12.16 -2.61 -9.67
N PHE A 81 -11.31 -1.76 -9.10
CA PHE A 81 -11.70 -0.71 -8.17
C PHE A 81 -11.07 0.62 -8.61
N THR A 82 -11.58 1.72 -8.07
CA THR A 82 -10.89 3.01 -8.10
C THR A 82 -11.10 3.71 -6.75
N THR A 83 -10.07 4.38 -6.25
CA THR A 83 -10.22 5.28 -5.11
C THR A 83 -11.10 6.46 -5.53
N ILE A 84 -12.20 6.69 -4.80
CA ILE A 84 -13.10 7.84 -5.02
C ILE A 84 -12.64 9.05 -4.20
N GLU A 85 -12.21 8.81 -2.97
CA GLU A 85 -11.81 9.84 -2.01
C GLU A 85 -10.70 9.29 -1.12
N LEU A 86 -9.77 10.15 -0.72
CA LEU A 86 -8.74 9.82 0.27
C LEU A 86 -8.44 11.04 1.12
N LYS A 87 -8.33 10.82 2.44
CA LYS A 87 -7.92 11.84 3.40
C LYS A 87 -6.78 11.30 4.25
N THR A 88 -5.67 12.02 4.30
CA THR A 88 -4.53 11.72 5.18
C THR A 88 -4.32 12.85 6.18
N ASN A 89 -3.90 12.54 7.41
CA ASN A 89 -3.34 13.51 8.36
C ASN A 89 -1.87 13.18 8.55
N PHE A 90 -0.99 14.19 8.50
CA PHE A 90 0.44 14.02 8.78
C PHE A 90 0.71 14.48 10.21
N VAL A 91 0.94 13.53 11.11
CA VAL A 91 1.19 13.80 12.54
C VAL A 91 2.68 13.79 12.91
N GLY A 92 3.54 13.38 11.98
CA GLY A 92 4.98 13.25 12.17
C GLY A 92 5.67 12.89 10.86
N THR A 93 6.98 12.70 10.93
CA THR A 93 7.83 12.43 9.75
C THR A 93 8.97 11.48 10.13
N ALA A 94 9.34 10.60 9.20
CA ALA A 94 10.52 9.76 9.29
C ALA A 94 11.55 10.26 8.28
N ARG A 95 12.84 10.06 8.58
CA ARG A 95 13.96 10.52 7.74
C ARG A 95 14.89 9.39 7.29
N ASP A 96 14.78 8.23 7.91
CA ASP A 96 15.56 7.03 7.63
C ASP A 96 14.73 5.77 7.95
N GLY A 97 15.29 4.60 7.65
CA GLY A 97 14.63 3.32 7.85
C GLY A 97 13.50 3.10 6.85
N ALA A 98 12.33 2.69 7.34
CA ALA A 98 11.15 2.42 6.53
C ALA A 98 9.90 2.99 7.18
N ILE A 99 8.90 3.32 6.36
CA ILE A 99 7.53 3.52 6.82
C ILE A 99 6.72 2.26 6.56
N THR A 100 5.89 1.88 7.53
CA THR A 100 5.00 0.72 7.45
C THR A 100 3.54 1.17 7.49
N CYS A 101 2.66 0.42 6.83
CA CYS A 101 1.24 0.67 6.77
C CYS A 101 0.46 -0.61 7.06
N ARG A 102 -0.53 -0.50 7.94
CA ARG A 102 -1.58 -1.48 8.16
C ARG A 102 -2.88 -0.87 7.65
N ALA A 103 -3.40 -1.41 6.57
CA ALA A 103 -4.71 -1.04 6.03
C ALA A 103 -5.75 -2.06 6.51
N GLU A 104 -6.91 -1.57 6.95
CA GLU A 104 -8.01 -2.41 7.44
C GLU A 104 -9.33 -1.96 6.81
N ALA A 105 -10.13 -2.93 6.37
CA ALA A 105 -11.43 -2.69 5.80
C ALA A 105 -12.43 -2.33 6.91
N HIS A 106 -12.84 -1.07 6.95
CA HIS A 106 -13.90 -0.63 7.86
C HIS A 106 -15.31 -1.02 7.36
N HIS A 107 -15.49 -1.15 6.04
CA HIS A 107 -16.73 -1.55 5.42
C HIS A 107 -16.45 -2.24 4.08
N LEU A 108 -17.14 -3.36 3.85
CA LEU A 108 -17.16 -4.12 2.60
C LEU A 108 -18.63 -4.20 2.17
N GLY A 109 -18.96 -3.58 1.03
CA GLY A 109 -20.34 -3.39 0.55
C GLY A 109 -21.02 -4.66 0.07
#